data_AF-A0A2T9Y8R3-F1
#
_entry.id   AF-A0A2T9Y8R3-F1
#
_cell.length_a   1.000
_cell.length_b   1.000
_cell.length_c   1.000
_cell.angle_alpha   90.00
_cell.angle_beta   90.00
_cell.angle_gamma   90.00
#
_symmetry.space_group_name_H-M   'P 1'
#
loop_
_entity.id
_entity.type
_entity.pdbx_description
1 polymer ?
#
loop_
_entity_poly.entity_id
_entity_poly.type
_entity_poly.pdbx_seq_one_letter_code
_entity_poly.pdbx_strand_id
1 'polypeptide(L)'
;MTKSLVLYFIFALLVLANIEKVVFRADSTQNLLINEFQRLCKVDSIDELSGLYTIIKSKISFQGKQKIKKRSKRKPCQNDRNSLAWYVLNNLKAASLYEARVSYSSMFPSEWEIKLFSLRDLVRLYGLDVDIVSNKELLDKDSKMFLSVETFPVGVSLIEKDERPPIRYNIVLEALVFGVPYQAIKMVIACAVVVFAGVVLFVPYITDFIMRTRDEILENEKIVFGSDANYNNKLS
;
A
#
# COMPACT_ATOMS: atom_id res chain seq x y z
N MET A 1 13.88 26.50 -16.01
CA MET A 1 12.79 25.74 -15.32
C MET A 1 12.64 24.29 -15.81
N THR A 2 12.82 23.98 -17.10
CA THR A 2 12.62 22.63 -17.67
C THR A 2 13.58 21.55 -17.17
N LYS A 3 14.85 21.89 -16.85
CA LYS A 3 15.85 20.91 -16.38
C LYS A 3 15.56 20.30 -15.01
N SER A 4 14.86 21.04 -14.13
CA SER A 4 14.49 20.54 -12.79
C SER A 4 13.34 19.53 -12.85
N LEU A 5 12.45 19.67 -13.84
CA LEU A 5 11.30 18.79 -14.06
C LEU A 5 11.72 17.41 -14.59
N VAL A 6 12.74 17.37 -15.45
CA VAL A 6 13.31 16.11 -15.98
C VAL A 6 13.99 15.30 -14.87
N LEU A 7 14.74 15.97 -13.97
CA LEU A 7 15.40 15.29 -12.85
C LEU A 7 14.38 14.68 -11.88
N TYR A 8 13.27 15.38 -11.61
CA TYR A 8 12.19 14.88 -10.77
C TYR A 8 11.52 13.63 -11.37
N PHE A 9 11.34 13.60 -12.70
CA PHE A 9 10.78 12.45 -13.40
C PHE A 9 11.70 11.23 -13.37
N ILE A 10 13.02 11.44 -13.45
CA ILE A 10 14.02 10.37 -13.34
C ILE A 10 14.06 9.81 -11.91
N PHE A 11 13.99 10.66 -10.89
CA PHE A 11 13.91 10.20 -9.49
C PHE A 11 12.59 9.46 -9.22
N ALA A 12 11.47 9.89 -9.80
CA ALA A 12 10.20 9.17 -9.68
C ALA A 12 10.24 7.77 -10.32
N LEU A 13 11.02 7.59 -11.40
CA LEU A 13 11.25 6.28 -12.03
C LEU A 13 12.20 5.39 -11.21
N LEU A 14 13.18 5.97 -10.51
CA LEU A 14 14.15 5.23 -9.68
C LEU A 14 13.55 4.71 -8.36
N VAL A 15 12.43 5.26 -7.89
CA VAL A 15 11.70 4.78 -6.70
C VAL A 15 10.74 3.63 -7.05
N LEU A 16 10.96 2.94 -8.17
CA LEU A 16 10.47 1.58 -8.37
C LEU A 16 11.26 0.63 -7.45
N ALA A 17 11.08 0.80 -6.13
CA ALA A 17 11.49 -0.20 -5.16
C ALA A 17 10.86 -1.54 -5.54
N ASN A 18 11.58 -2.64 -5.31
CA ASN A 18 11.13 -4.01 -5.53
C ASN A 18 9.87 -4.31 -4.68
N ILE A 19 8.73 -3.86 -5.17
CA ILE A 19 7.42 -4.11 -4.59
C ILE A 19 6.73 -5.03 -5.58
N GLU A 20 6.63 -6.28 -5.17
CA GLU A 20 5.78 -7.29 -5.78
C GLU A 20 4.34 -6.79 -5.68
N LYS A 21 3.73 -6.48 -6.82
CA LYS A 21 2.39 -5.92 -6.90
C LYS A 21 1.62 -6.46 -8.08
N VAL A 22 0.32 -6.58 -7.91
CA VAL A 22 -0.62 -6.88 -8.98
C VAL A 22 -1.72 -5.81 -9.02
N VAL A 23 -1.98 -5.29 -10.21
CA VAL A 23 -3.05 -4.33 -10.46
C VAL A 23 -4.17 -5.04 -11.20
N PHE A 24 -5.40 -4.88 -10.75
CA PHE A 24 -6.56 -5.55 -11.33
C PHE A 24 -7.82 -4.69 -11.23
N ARG A 25 -8.77 -4.94 -12.13
CA ARG A 25 -10.09 -4.28 -12.11
C ARG A 25 -11.11 -5.24 -11.50
N ALA A 26 -11.94 -4.75 -10.59
CA ALA A 26 -13.03 -5.54 -10.03
C ALA A 26 -14.26 -5.46 -10.96
N ASP A 27 -14.73 -6.59 -11.47
CA ASP A 27 -15.75 -6.63 -12.53
C ASP A 27 -17.20 -6.61 -12.01
N SER A 28 -17.50 -6.90 -10.74
CA SER A 28 -18.87 -6.89 -10.21
C SER A 28 -18.95 -6.72 -8.68
N THR A 29 -20.10 -6.28 -8.18
CA THR A 29 -20.44 -6.24 -6.74
C THR A 29 -20.61 -7.66 -6.22
N GLN A 30 -19.71 -8.06 -5.33
CA GLN A 30 -19.66 -9.42 -4.78
C GLN A 30 -20.67 -9.58 -3.65
N ASN A 31 -21.61 -10.52 -3.78
CA ASN A 31 -22.40 -11.01 -2.64
C ASN A 31 -21.80 -12.31 -2.07
N LEU A 32 -22.05 -12.54 -0.78
CA LEU A 32 -21.16 -13.30 0.10
C LEU A 32 -21.46 -14.82 0.11
N LEU A 33 -20.94 -15.57 -0.86
CA LEU A 33 -20.76 -17.05 -0.78
C LEU A 33 -19.39 -17.45 -0.21
N ILE A 34 -19.12 -17.19 1.07
CA ILE A 34 -17.88 -17.69 1.73
C ILE A 34 -17.97 -19.21 1.92
N ASN A 35 -19.17 -19.71 2.18
CA ASN A 35 -19.45 -21.11 2.46
C ASN A 35 -19.07 -22.04 1.30
N GLU A 36 -19.17 -21.57 0.05
CA GLU A 36 -18.85 -22.37 -1.12
C GLU A 36 -17.35 -22.54 -1.30
N PHE A 37 -16.56 -21.47 -1.12
CA PHE A 37 -15.11 -21.57 -1.12
C PHE A 37 -14.59 -22.45 0.03
N GLN A 38 -15.18 -22.34 1.23
CA GLN A 38 -14.85 -23.22 2.36
C GLN A 38 -15.13 -24.70 2.02
N ARG A 39 -16.27 -24.99 1.37
CA ARG A 39 -16.60 -26.34 0.89
C ARG A 39 -15.59 -26.83 -0.16
N LEU A 40 -15.25 -26.00 -1.15
CA LEU A 40 -14.31 -26.35 -2.22
C LEU A 40 -12.92 -26.66 -1.67
N CYS A 41 -12.47 -25.86 -0.70
CA CYS A 41 -11.16 -25.98 -0.10
C CYS A 41 -11.11 -26.98 1.07
N LYS A 42 -12.26 -27.55 1.47
CA LYS A 42 -12.42 -28.44 2.64
C LYS A 42 -11.77 -27.83 3.89
N VAL A 43 -12.05 -26.55 4.11
CA VAL A 43 -11.54 -25.78 5.23
C VAL A 43 -12.67 -25.62 6.24
N ASP A 44 -12.43 -26.08 7.47
CA ASP A 44 -13.46 -26.14 8.51
C ASP A 44 -13.74 -24.74 9.11
N SER A 45 -12.79 -23.80 9.03
CA SER A 45 -12.91 -22.44 9.55
C SER A 45 -12.37 -21.36 8.60
N ILE A 46 -12.99 -20.18 8.55
CA ILE A 46 -12.49 -19.04 7.73
C ILE A 46 -11.10 -18.59 8.18
N ASP A 47 -10.79 -18.78 9.47
CA ASP A 47 -9.52 -18.40 10.08
C ASP A 47 -8.33 -19.19 9.52
N GLU A 48 -8.55 -20.36 8.92
CA GLU A 48 -7.53 -21.15 8.23
C GLU A 48 -7.20 -20.62 6.82
N LEU A 49 -8.12 -19.85 6.22
CA LEU A 49 -7.89 -19.17 4.95
C LEU A 49 -7.05 -17.91 5.15
N SER A 50 -7.20 -17.22 6.28
CA SER A 50 -6.20 -16.23 6.68
C SER A 50 -4.89 -16.93 7.01
N GLY A 51 -3.80 -16.54 6.34
CA GLY A 51 -2.46 -16.97 6.73
C GLY A 51 -2.22 -16.67 8.21
N LEU A 52 -1.43 -17.51 8.89
CA LEU A 52 -1.13 -17.43 10.34
C LEU A 52 -0.65 -16.04 10.83
N TYR A 53 -0.30 -15.12 9.93
CA TYR A 53 0.31 -13.83 10.24
C TYR A 53 -0.33 -12.65 9.49
N THR A 54 -1.51 -12.82 8.88
CA THR A 54 -2.16 -11.71 8.20
C THR A 54 -2.76 -10.75 9.23
N ILE A 55 -2.20 -9.54 9.33
CA ILE A 55 -2.79 -8.48 10.14
C ILE A 55 -3.99 -7.94 9.37
N ILE A 56 -5.16 -8.53 9.59
CA ILE A 56 -6.43 -7.93 9.17
C ILE A 56 -6.59 -6.66 9.99
N LYS A 57 -6.76 -5.51 9.32
CA LYS A 57 -6.79 -4.15 9.90
C LYS A 57 -7.85 -3.91 11.00
N SER A 58 -8.59 -4.94 11.44
CA SER A 58 -9.63 -4.87 12.47
C SER A 58 -9.53 -5.93 13.58
N LYS A 59 -8.69 -6.97 13.49
CA LYS A 59 -8.48 -7.94 14.58
C LYS A 59 -7.07 -8.52 14.54
N ILE A 60 -6.25 -8.11 15.50
CA ILE A 60 -4.97 -8.74 15.77
C ILE A 60 -5.26 -10.02 16.57
N SER A 61 -5.25 -11.18 15.91
CA SER A 61 -5.26 -12.47 16.60
C SER A 61 -3.88 -13.11 16.44
N PHE A 62 -3.05 -13.00 17.49
CA PHE A 62 -1.83 -13.79 17.59
C PHE A 62 -2.24 -15.22 17.96
N GLN A 63 -2.31 -16.13 16.98
CA GLN A 63 -2.45 -17.55 17.32
C GLN A 63 -1.11 -18.09 17.82
N GLY A 64 -1.13 -18.58 19.06
CA GLY A 64 0.01 -19.23 19.71
C GLY A 64 0.44 -20.50 18.97
N LYS A 65 1.72 -20.86 19.16
CA LYS A 65 2.43 -21.99 18.55
C LYS A 65 1.55 -23.26 18.43
N GLN A 66 0.93 -23.50 17.27
CA GLN A 66 0.29 -24.79 16.99
C GLN A 66 1.34 -25.79 16.48
N LYS A 67 1.31 -27.00 17.04
CA LYS A 67 2.19 -28.11 16.65
C LYS A 67 1.76 -28.64 15.29
N ILE A 68 2.65 -28.54 14.30
CA ILE A 68 2.46 -29.04 12.94
C ILE A 68 2.37 -30.57 12.97
N LYS A 69 1.21 -31.15 12.62
CA LYS A 69 1.05 -32.61 12.45
C LYS A 69 1.51 -33.03 11.04
N LYS A 70 2.18 -34.19 10.94
CA LYS A 70 2.74 -34.71 9.68
C LYS A 70 1.66 -35.22 8.70
N ARG A 71 1.71 -34.64 7.49
CA ARG A 71 1.18 -34.98 6.16
C ARG A 71 0.11 -36.09 6.00
N SER A 72 -1.06 -35.64 5.50
CA SER A 72 -1.98 -36.40 4.64
C SER A 72 -1.92 -35.81 3.21
N LYS A 73 -2.53 -36.49 2.22
CA LYS A 73 -2.51 -36.13 0.78
C LYS A 73 -2.80 -34.64 0.55
N ARG A 74 -1.98 -34.00 -0.30
CA ARG A 74 -2.02 -32.56 -0.64
C ARG A 74 -3.45 -32.10 -0.92
N LYS A 75 -4.00 -31.25 -0.04
CA LYS A 75 -5.25 -30.54 -0.33
C LYS A 75 -4.94 -29.26 -1.11
N PRO A 76 -5.69 -28.94 -2.16
CA PRO A 76 -5.39 -27.85 -3.10
C PRO A 76 -5.41 -26.44 -2.48
N CYS A 77 -6.00 -26.27 -1.30
CA CYS A 77 -6.12 -24.97 -0.61
C CYS A 77 -5.62 -24.98 0.84
N GLN A 78 -4.97 -26.05 1.30
CA GLN A 78 -4.37 -25.98 2.63
C GLN A 78 -3.12 -25.13 2.55
N ASN A 79 -2.99 -24.18 3.48
CA ASN A 79 -1.74 -23.49 3.81
C ASN A 79 -0.75 -24.51 4.41
N ASP A 80 -0.42 -25.55 3.65
CA ASP A 80 0.32 -26.74 4.08
C ASP A 80 1.84 -26.54 3.91
N ARG A 81 2.24 -25.34 3.50
CA ARG A 81 3.63 -24.87 3.40
C ARG A 81 3.68 -23.41 3.79
N ASN A 82 4.73 -23.02 4.52
CA ASN A 82 5.08 -21.64 4.83
C ASN A 82 5.19 -20.71 3.59
N SER A 83 5.07 -21.26 2.37
CA SER A 83 5.21 -20.52 1.12
C SER A 83 3.90 -20.08 0.49
N LEU A 84 2.76 -20.76 0.63
CA LEU A 84 1.54 -20.40 -0.13
C LEU A 84 0.40 -19.99 0.81
N ALA A 85 -0.22 -18.85 0.54
CA ALA A 85 -1.41 -18.40 1.24
C ALA A 85 -2.48 -17.89 0.29
N TRP A 86 -3.73 -18.19 0.62
CA TRP A 86 -4.91 -17.80 -0.14
C TRP A 86 -5.71 -16.73 0.59
N TYR A 87 -6.18 -15.72 -0.13
CA TYR A 87 -6.98 -14.64 0.43
C TYR A 87 -8.23 -14.44 -0.40
N VAL A 88 -9.37 -14.32 0.27
CA VAL A 88 -10.64 -13.96 -0.38
C VAL A 88 -10.75 -12.44 -0.37
N LEU A 89 -10.79 -11.82 -1.54
CA LEU A 89 -10.98 -10.38 -1.66
C LEU A 89 -12.47 -10.10 -1.58
N ASN A 90 -12.89 -9.39 -0.53
CA ASN A 90 -14.30 -9.09 -0.24
C ASN A 90 -14.56 -7.57 -0.34
N ASN A 91 -15.83 -7.21 -0.52
CA ASN A 91 -16.31 -5.81 -0.52
C ASN A 91 -15.61 -4.91 -1.55
N LEU A 92 -15.22 -5.47 -2.69
CA LEU A 92 -14.67 -4.69 -3.79
C LEU A 92 -15.77 -3.88 -4.47
N LYS A 93 -15.54 -2.58 -4.59
CA LYS A 93 -16.38 -1.70 -5.41
C LYS A 93 -16.26 -2.09 -6.90
N ALA A 94 -17.40 -2.34 -7.54
CA ALA A 94 -17.47 -2.67 -8.96
C ALA A 94 -16.82 -1.59 -9.85
N ALA A 95 -16.27 -2.03 -10.99
CA ALA A 95 -15.56 -1.23 -11.98
C ALA A 95 -14.38 -0.41 -11.45
N SER A 96 -13.96 -0.63 -10.20
CA SER A 96 -12.83 0.08 -9.59
C SER A 96 -11.54 -0.68 -9.83
N LEU A 97 -10.45 0.07 -9.99
CA LEU A 97 -9.11 -0.48 -10.13
C LEU A 97 -8.50 -0.65 -8.74
N TYR A 98 -7.86 -1.78 -8.49
CA TYR A 98 -7.21 -2.12 -7.22
C TYR A 98 -5.76 -2.51 -7.45
N GLU A 99 -4.94 -2.27 -6.44
CA GLU A 99 -3.58 -2.74 -6.34
C GLU A 99 -3.44 -3.60 -5.08
N ALA A 100 -3.02 -4.84 -5.25
CA ALA A 100 -2.60 -5.69 -4.15
C ALA A 100 -1.07 -5.69 -4.09
N ARG A 101 -0.53 -5.38 -2.91
CA ARG A 101 0.90 -5.35 -2.60
C ARG A 101 1.20 -6.26 -1.43
N VAL A 102 2.37 -6.88 -1.46
CA VAL A 102 2.92 -7.57 -0.29
C VAL A 102 3.97 -6.67 0.36
N SER A 103 3.84 -6.45 1.67
CA SER A 103 4.81 -5.73 2.49
C SER A 103 5.44 -6.72 3.46
N TYR A 104 6.76 -6.83 3.43
CA TYR A 104 7.53 -7.74 4.27
C TYR A 104 8.78 -7.03 4.82
N SER A 105 9.40 -7.62 5.83
CA SER A 105 10.63 -7.08 6.42
C SER A 105 11.82 -7.31 5.48
N SER A 106 12.63 -6.27 5.27
CA SER A 106 13.86 -6.34 4.46
C SER A 106 14.93 -7.28 5.02
N MET A 107 14.79 -7.73 6.28
CA MET A 107 15.69 -8.71 6.90
C MET A 107 15.52 -10.13 6.31
N PHE A 108 14.42 -10.41 5.61
CA PHE A 108 14.11 -11.72 5.04
C PHE A 108 14.06 -11.63 3.51
N PRO A 109 15.21 -11.79 2.81
CA PRO A 109 15.23 -11.77 1.35
C PRO A 109 14.31 -12.87 0.80
N SER A 110 13.30 -12.45 0.07
CA SER A 110 12.26 -13.33 -0.47
C SER A 110 11.74 -12.77 -1.78
N GLU A 111 11.55 -13.67 -2.73
CA GLU A 111 10.78 -13.47 -3.95
C GLU A 111 9.33 -13.84 -3.65
N TRP A 112 8.40 -13.12 -4.26
CA TRP A 112 6.98 -13.35 -4.05
C TRP A 112 6.31 -13.60 -5.38
N GLU A 113 5.29 -14.44 -5.41
CA GLU A 113 4.47 -14.58 -6.60
C GLU A 113 3.02 -14.32 -6.20
N ILE A 114 2.49 -13.22 -6.73
CA ILE A 114 1.12 -12.79 -6.44
C ILE A 114 0.27 -13.10 -7.66
N LYS A 115 -0.71 -14.00 -7.49
CA LYS A 115 -1.63 -14.41 -8.55
C LYS A 115 -3.07 -14.11 -8.15
N LEU A 116 -3.83 -13.62 -9.11
CA LEU A 116 -5.27 -13.44 -8.96
C LEU A 116 -5.99 -14.55 -9.70
N PHE A 117 -7.03 -15.07 -9.05
CA PHE A 117 -7.87 -16.12 -9.61
C PHE A 117 -9.33 -15.72 -9.45
N SER A 118 -10.10 -15.90 -10.51
CA SER A 118 -11.55 -15.97 -10.38
C SER A 118 -11.96 -17.34 -9.83
N LEU A 119 -13.20 -17.45 -9.33
CA LEU A 119 -13.75 -18.76 -8.96
C LEU A 119 -13.66 -19.76 -10.12
N ARG A 120 -13.90 -19.31 -11.35
CA ARG A 120 -13.80 -20.11 -12.57
C ARG A 120 -12.38 -20.64 -12.80
N ASP A 121 -11.37 -19.81 -12.54
CA ASP A 121 -9.97 -20.23 -12.67
C ASP A 121 -9.61 -21.29 -11.64
N LEU A 122 -10.07 -21.15 -10.39
CA LEU A 122 -9.86 -22.16 -9.35
C LEU A 122 -10.53 -23.49 -9.69
N VAL A 123 -11.78 -23.44 -10.16
CA VAL A 123 -12.52 -24.64 -10.58
C VAL A 123 -11.76 -25.40 -11.67
N ARG A 124 -11.25 -24.67 -12.68
CA ARG A 124 -10.44 -25.26 -13.76
C ARG A 124 -9.11 -25.82 -13.28
N LEU A 125 -8.37 -25.06 -12.46
CA LEU A 125 -7.04 -25.43 -11.99
C LEU A 125 -7.05 -26.67 -11.10
N TYR A 126 -8.09 -26.81 -10.27
CA TYR A 126 -8.18 -27.89 -9.30
C TYR A 126 -9.12 -29.01 -9.73
N GLY A 127 -9.70 -28.93 -10.93
CA GLY A 127 -10.65 -29.92 -11.45
C GLY A 127 -11.83 -30.12 -10.50
N LEU A 128 -12.31 -29.03 -9.90
CA LEU A 128 -13.44 -29.08 -8.98
C LEU A 128 -14.70 -29.39 -9.79
N ASP A 129 -15.48 -30.35 -9.31
CA ASP A 129 -16.67 -30.82 -10.01
C ASP A 129 -17.71 -29.69 -10.07
N VAL A 130 -18.00 -29.22 -11.28
CA VAL A 130 -18.84 -28.04 -11.54
C VAL A 130 -20.28 -28.27 -11.06
N ASP A 131 -20.70 -29.54 -10.96
CA ASP A 131 -22.04 -29.94 -10.53
C ASP A 131 -22.35 -29.51 -9.09
N ILE A 132 -21.33 -29.33 -8.23
CA ILE A 132 -21.50 -28.79 -6.86
C ILE A 132 -21.90 -27.31 -6.91
N VAL A 133 -21.46 -26.58 -7.95
CA VAL A 133 -21.81 -25.18 -8.22
C VAL A 133 -23.03 -25.16 -9.15
N SER A 134 -24.12 -25.77 -8.69
CA SER A 134 -25.34 -26.07 -9.49
C SER A 134 -26.00 -24.86 -10.18
N ASN A 135 -25.60 -23.62 -9.89
CA ASN A 135 -26.08 -22.45 -10.63
C ASN A 135 -24.96 -21.86 -11.51
N LYS A 136 -24.94 -22.28 -12.78
CA LYS A 136 -24.11 -21.70 -13.84
C LYS A 136 -24.33 -20.19 -13.99
N GLU A 137 -25.53 -19.68 -13.65
CA GLU A 137 -25.84 -18.25 -13.58
C GLU A 137 -25.14 -17.52 -12.42
N LEU A 138 -24.86 -18.21 -11.31
CA LEU A 138 -24.12 -17.66 -10.17
C LEU A 138 -22.63 -17.49 -10.50
N LEU A 139 -22.07 -18.44 -11.27
CA LEU A 139 -20.70 -18.41 -11.78
C LEU A 139 -20.43 -17.25 -12.76
N ASP A 140 -21.47 -16.68 -13.37
CA ASP A 140 -21.35 -15.59 -14.34
C ASP A 140 -21.63 -14.21 -13.71
N LYS A 141 -22.36 -14.16 -12.58
CA LYS A 141 -22.70 -12.91 -11.87
C LYS A 141 -21.78 -12.58 -10.69
N ASP A 142 -21.24 -13.58 -9.99
CA ASP A 142 -20.36 -13.40 -8.83
C ASP A 142 -18.90 -13.66 -9.21
N SER A 143 -18.23 -12.66 -9.80
CA SER A 143 -16.78 -12.68 -10.00
C SER A 143 -16.04 -12.35 -8.71
N LYS A 144 -16.17 -13.24 -7.71
CA LYS A 144 -15.28 -13.22 -6.56
C LYS A 144 -13.84 -13.44 -7.01
N MET A 145 -12.96 -12.64 -6.44
CA MET A 145 -11.53 -12.70 -6.72
C MET A 145 -10.79 -13.27 -5.52
N PHE A 146 -9.91 -14.21 -5.81
CA PHE A 146 -9.03 -14.86 -4.86
C PHE A 146 -7.62 -14.41 -5.17
N LEU A 147 -6.88 -14.06 -4.13
CA LEU A 147 -5.49 -13.68 -4.21
C LEU A 147 -4.65 -14.82 -3.63
N SER A 148 -3.80 -15.40 -4.45
CA SER A 148 -2.78 -16.33 -4.04
C SER A 148 -1.48 -15.59 -3.87
N VAL A 149 -0.81 -15.79 -2.74
CA VAL A 149 0.51 -15.25 -2.45
C VAL A 149 1.44 -16.41 -2.16
N GLU A 150 2.36 -16.67 -3.08
CA GLU A 150 3.44 -17.62 -2.90
C GLU A 150 4.75 -16.91 -2.54
N THR A 151 5.58 -17.51 -1.71
CA THR A 151 6.83 -16.95 -1.19
C THR A 151 7.98 -17.92 -1.44
N PHE A 152 9.05 -17.39 -2.03
CA PHE A 152 10.26 -18.12 -2.34
C PHE A 152 11.42 -17.46 -1.58
N PRO A 153 11.96 -18.10 -0.53
CA PRO A 153 13.07 -17.51 0.21
C PRO A 153 14.32 -17.50 -0.69
N VAL A 154 14.93 -16.33 -0.85
CA VAL A 154 16.10 -16.13 -1.72
C VAL A 154 17.36 -16.00 -0.87
N GLY A 155 18.49 -16.46 -1.41
CA GLY A 155 19.80 -16.37 -0.75
C GLY A 155 20.32 -17.70 -0.21
N VAL A 156 21.59 -17.69 0.18
CA VAL A 156 22.29 -18.88 0.69
C VAL A 156 22.05 -18.96 2.19
N SER A 157 21.12 -19.82 2.63
CA SER A 157 21.00 -20.17 4.04
C SER A 157 21.41 -21.62 4.25
N LEU A 158 22.26 -21.88 5.24
CA LEU A 158 22.61 -23.22 5.71
C LEU A 158 21.42 -23.98 6.35
N ILE A 159 20.30 -23.29 6.58
CA ILE A 159 19.11 -23.83 7.21
C ILE A 159 18.28 -24.61 6.18
N GLU A 160 17.96 -25.87 6.53
CA GLU A 160 17.07 -26.72 5.75
C GLU A 160 15.71 -26.05 5.52
N LYS A 161 15.12 -26.27 4.34
CA LYS A 161 13.87 -25.60 3.92
C LYS A 161 12.72 -25.80 4.91
N ASP A 162 12.68 -26.95 5.57
CA ASP A 162 11.61 -27.34 6.50
C ASP A 162 11.78 -26.72 7.90
N GLU A 163 12.98 -26.21 8.24
CA GLU A 163 13.27 -25.58 9.53
C GLU A 163 13.16 -24.04 9.50
N ARG A 164 12.97 -23.45 8.31
CA ARG A 164 12.91 -22.00 8.17
C ARG A 164 11.65 -21.44 8.85
N PRO A 165 11.79 -20.38 9.66
CA PRO A 165 10.63 -19.71 10.23
C PRO A 165 9.77 -19.12 9.09
N PRO A 166 8.44 -19.15 9.22
CA PRO A 166 7.56 -18.51 8.25
C PRO A 166 7.86 -17.01 8.17
N ILE A 167 7.96 -16.49 6.95
CA ILE A 167 8.16 -15.06 6.72
C ILE A 167 6.85 -14.35 7.04
N ARG A 168 6.92 -13.33 7.90
CA ARG A 168 5.77 -12.48 8.20
C ARG A 168 5.66 -11.40 7.15
N TYR A 169 4.47 -11.26 6.59
CA TYR A 169 4.16 -10.24 5.61
C TYR A 169 2.74 -9.73 5.81
N ASN A 170 2.49 -8.55 5.27
CA ASN A 170 1.19 -7.91 5.26
C ASN A 170 0.72 -7.74 3.81
N ILE A 171 -0.56 -7.95 3.58
CA ILE A 171 -1.17 -7.67 2.27
C ILE A 171 -1.89 -6.34 2.37
N VAL A 172 -1.47 -5.41 1.51
CA VAL A 172 -2.07 -4.10 1.39
C VAL A 172 -2.88 -4.09 0.10
N LEU A 173 -4.19 -3.94 0.24
CA LEU A 173 -5.12 -3.77 -0.88
C LEU A 173 -5.56 -2.30 -0.93
N GLU A 174 -5.24 -1.61 -2.02
CA GLU A 174 -5.56 -0.20 -2.21
C GLU A 174 -6.40 0.01 -3.47
N ALA A 175 -7.42 0.85 -3.38
CA ALA A 175 -8.13 1.33 -4.55
C ALA A 175 -7.28 2.39 -5.29
N LEU A 176 -7.19 2.24 -6.60
CA LEU A 176 -6.53 3.15 -7.51
C LEU A 176 -7.55 4.09 -8.14
N VAL A 177 -7.29 5.39 -8.05
CA VAL A 177 -8.07 6.44 -8.72
C VAL A 177 -7.16 7.07 -9.76
N PHE A 178 -7.54 7.01 -11.04
CA PHE A 178 -6.68 7.40 -12.18
C PHE A 178 -5.31 6.70 -12.20
N GLY A 179 -5.24 5.44 -11.75
CA GLY A 179 -3.99 4.67 -11.70
C GLY A 179 -3.06 5.04 -10.54
N VAL A 180 -3.47 5.94 -9.64
CA VAL A 180 -2.70 6.34 -8.46
C VAL A 180 -3.41 5.87 -7.19
N PRO A 181 -2.70 5.38 -6.16
CA PRO A 181 -3.32 4.99 -4.90
C PRO A 181 -4.10 6.14 -4.28
N TYR A 182 -5.33 5.86 -3.85
CA TYR A 182 -6.20 6.87 -3.24
C TYR A 182 -5.55 7.59 -2.05
N GLN A 183 -4.76 6.85 -1.25
CA GLN A 183 -4.03 7.42 -0.13
C GLN A 183 -2.92 8.39 -0.58
N ALA A 184 -2.25 8.12 -1.71
CA ALA A 184 -1.26 9.03 -2.28
C ALA A 184 -1.91 10.33 -2.78
N ILE A 185 -3.09 10.27 -3.40
CA ILE A 185 -3.83 11.46 -3.83
C ILE A 185 -4.18 12.35 -2.63
N LYS A 186 -4.65 11.76 -1.53
CA LYS A 186 -4.92 12.51 -0.29
C LYS A 186 -3.68 13.24 0.23
N MET A 187 -2.52 12.59 0.20
CA MET A 187 -1.25 13.20 0.60
C MET A 187 -0.87 14.36 -0.31
N VAL A 188 -1.01 14.20 -1.64
CA VAL A 188 -0.73 15.27 -2.60
C VAL A 188 -1.62 16.49 -2.36
N ILE A 189 -2.92 16.28 -2.16
CA ILE A 189 -3.87 17.37 -1.87
C ILE A 189 -3.51 18.06 -0.54
N ALA A 190 -3.20 17.29 0.51
CA ALA A 190 -2.79 17.86 1.79
C ALA A 190 -1.52 18.71 1.66
N CYS A 191 -0.50 18.22 0.96
CA CYS A 191 0.72 18.97 0.67
C CYS A 191 0.43 20.24 -0.12
N ALA A 192 -0.43 20.18 -1.15
CA ALA A 192 -0.81 21.35 -1.93
C ALA A 192 -1.50 22.42 -1.08
N VAL A 193 -2.40 22.02 -0.18
CA VAL A 193 -3.07 22.93 0.77
C VAL A 193 -2.07 23.58 1.72
N VAL A 194 -1.14 22.80 2.29
CA VAL A 194 -0.10 23.34 3.20
C VAL A 194 0.81 24.33 2.48
N VAL A 195 1.26 24.01 1.25
CA VAL A 195 2.10 24.92 0.46
C VAL A 195 1.33 26.18 0.09
N PHE A 196 0.07 26.04 -0.34
CA PHE A 196 -0.77 27.19 -0.67
C PHE A 196 -1.00 28.10 0.54
N ALA A 197 -1.36 27.53 1.70
CA ALA A 197 -1.50 28.28 2.94
C ALA A 197 -0.17 28.93 3.38
N GLY A 198 0.94 28.22 3.23
CA GLY A 198 2.29 28.73 3.46
C GLY A 198 2.57 29.96 2.61
N VAL A 199 2.33 29.87 1.30
CA VAL A 199 2.55 30.98 0.37
C VAL A 199 1.62 32.16 0.69
N VAL A 200 0.33 31.90 0.90
CA VAL A 200 -0.67 32.96 1.11
C VAL A 200 -0.50 33.66 2.46
N LEU A 201 -0.11 32.95 3.52
CA LEU A 201 -0.01 33.52 4.87
C LEU A 201 1.41 33.99 5.21
N PHE A 202 2.43 33.18 4.93
CA PHE A 202 3.80 33.50 5.34
C PHE A 202 4.47 34.52 4.40
N VAL A 203 4.21 34.49 3.09
CA VAL A 203 4.85 35.45 2.17
C VAL A 203 4.47 36.90 2.50
N PRO A 204 3.19 37.28 2.65
CA PRO A 204 2.88 38.66 3.02
C PRO A 204 3.44 39.02 4.40
N TYR A 205 3.34 38.11 5.38
CA TYR A 205 3.89 38.35 6.71
C TYR A 205 5.40 38.65 6.70
N ILE A 206 6.18 37.82 5.99
CA ILE A 206 7.62 38.02 5.87
C ILE A 206 7.93 39.29 5.06
N THR A 207 7.15 39.58 4.02
CA THR A 207 7.32 40.80 3.22
C THR A 207 7.08 42.05 4.07
N ASP A 208 6.00 42.08 4.84
CA ASP A 208 5.66 43.18 5.75
C ASP A 208 6.72 43.35 6.84
N PHE A 209 7.22 42.22 7.38
CA PHE A 209 8.30 42.22 8.36
C PHE A 209 9.60 42.82 7.80
N ILE A 210 9.99 42.42 6.57
CA ILE A 210 11.16 42.96 5.89
C ILE A 210 11.00 44.46 5.61
N MET A 211 9.82 44.87 5.12
CA MET A 211 9.55 46.28 4.82
C MET A 211 9.61 47.15 6.08
N ARG A 212 9.00 46.70 7.19
CA ARG A 212 9.05 47.42 8.48
C ARG A 212 10.47 47.55 9.00
N THR A 213 11.24 46.47 8.98
CA THR A 213 12.64 46.47 9.45
C THR A 213 13.50 47.41 8.60
N ARG A 214 13.29 47.43 7.29
CA ARG A 214 13.99 48.35 6.38
C ARG A 214 13.67 49.80 6.73
N ASP A 215 12.41 50.13 6.95
CA ASP A 215 11.98 51.51 7.22
C ASP A 215 12.53 52.02 8.57
N GLU A 216 12.58 51.17 9.61
CA GLU A 216 13.22 51.47 10.90
C GLU A 216 14.72 51.75 10.75
N ILE A 217 15.44 50.99 9.92
CA ILE A 217 16.86 51.22 9.64
C ILE A 217 17.07 52.58 8.96
N LEU A 218 16.25 52.90 7.96
CA LEU A 218 16.35 54.17 7.22
C LEU A 218 16.02 55.39 8.09
N GLU A 219 15.09 55.26 9.04
CA GLU A 219 14.78 56.31 10.00
C GLU A 219 15.95 56.55 10.96
N ASN A 220 16.55 55.48 11.49
CA ASN A 220 17.73 55.57 12.34
C ASN A 220 18.93 56.22 11.62
N GLU A 221 19.17 55.89 10.35
CA GLU A 221 20.24 56.55 9.55
C GLU A 221 19.98 58.05 9.38
N LYS A 222 18.74 58.47 9.11
CA LYS A 222 18.39 59.90 8.98
C LYS A 222 18.64 60.69 10.27
N ILE A 223 18.38 60.08 11.44
CA ILE A 223 18.62 60.71 12.74
C ILE A 223 20.13 60.94 12.95
N VAL A 224 20.96 59.94 12.62
CA VAL A 224 22.42 60.04 12.75
C VAL A 224 22.98 61.12 11.83
N PHE A 225 22.69 61.08 10.52
CA PHE A 225 23.24 62.05 9.57
C PHE A 225 22.64 63.46 9.71
N GLY A 226 21.39 63.57 10.13
CA GLY A 226 20.74 64.87 10.38
C GLY A 226 21.34 65.61 11.59
N SER A 227 21.81 64.87 12.61
CA SER A 227 22.47 65.44 13.77
C SER A 227 23.83 66.06 13.43
N ASP A 228 24.59 65.45 12.51
CA ASP A 228 25.90 65.94 12.07
C ASP A 228 25.79 67.24 11.26
N ALA A 229 24.75 67.36 10.42
CA ALA A 229 24.51 68.57 9.62
C ALA A 229 24.18 69.80 10.49
N ASN A 230 23.52 69.60 11.63
CA ASN A 230 23.15 70.69 12.54
C ASN A 230 24.31 71.15 13.43
N TYR A 231 25.31 70.28 13.68
CA TYR A 231 26.49 70.63 14.47
C TYR A 231 27.41 71.61 13.74
N ASN A 232 27.52 71.51 12.41
CA ASN A 232 28.38 72.40 11.61
C ASN A 232 27.86 73.84 11.48
N ASN A 233 26.54 74.06 11.61
CA ASN A 233 25.95 75.41 11.56
C ASN A 233 26.08 76.20 12.88
N LYS A 234 26.56 75.59 13.96
CA LYS A 234 26.70 76.24 15.27
C LYS A 234 28.11 76.74 15.57
N LEU A 235 29.07 76.44 14.69
CA LEU A 235 30.50 76.79 14.82
C LEU A 235 30.92 77.93 13.86
N SER A 236 29.98 78.51 13.12
CA SER A 236 30.14 79.74 12.32
C SER A 236 29.47 80.92 13.00
#